data_AF-A0A8J4D9W1-F1
#
_entry.id   AF-A0A8J4D9W1-F1
#
_cell.length_a   1.000
_cell.length_b   1.000
_cell.length_c   1.000
_cell.angle_alpha   90.00
_cell.angle_beta   90.00
_cell.angle_gamma   90.00
#
_symmetry.space_group_name_H-M   'P 1'
#
loop_
_entity.id
_entity.type
_entity.pdbx_description
1 polymer ?
#
loop_
_entity_poly.entity_id
_entity_poly.type
_entity_poly.pdbx_seq_one_letter_code
_entity_poly.pdbx_strand_id
1 'polypeptide(L)'
;MQGSSLVETRRATQTLCKMSPKKALDEKKPAPRDTDKYDFDVAVTVSDVELLAGKLKSPGKGRDALAKSFKQLAKALEAAPQDVAALGCAKDSLPLQLLEHATAANADKELSLYGTLCIVYVMRIYAPDVPYSDEQLKEVFELLLGCWAQLAVTGATGTFEICRATLQTFADVKFYILMLDLEDPDLLARTFATLLRAARPENLQVLEGPLMEVLLGIMEEMDQPSQELCDTMLAALAGAAVPAGAGDSGGKGAAPVPQYTAASQRLAARLLTSRDSVLRGAVQREVLSHVRKSLQDAAAPAAAGSGGGRAGKRSMAAASNAIPEGAPCDTFALLIG
;
A
#
# COMPACT_ATOMS: atom_id res chain seq x y z
N MET A 1 30.36 -80.87 -4.75
CA MET A 1 29.00 -81.34 -5.07
C MET A 1 28.21 -80.10 -5.46
N GLN A 2 28.22 -79.75 -6.75
CA GLN A 2 27.19 -80.09 -7.77
C GLN A 2 25.84 -79.43 -7.44
N GLY A 3 25.17 -78.65 -8.28
CA GLY A 3 25.36 -78.19 -9.68
C GLY A 3 24.30 -77.08 -9.91
N SER A 4 24.58 -76.00 -10.64
CA SER A 4 24.53 -75.90 -12.10
C SER A 4 23.11 -76.04 -12.71
N SER A 5 22.55 -74.93 -13.17
CA SER A 5 21.74 -74.82 -14.38
C SER A 5 22.09 -73.47 -15.00
N LEU A 6 23.00 -73.47 -15.97
CA LEU A 6 22.72 -73.40 -17.41
C LEU A 6 22.07 -72.07 -17.81
N VAL A 7 22.49 -71.31 -18.83
CA VAL A 7 23.65 -71.24 -19.75
C VAL A 7 23.10 -70.47 -20.94
N GLU A 8 23.82 -69.41 -21.35
CA GLU A 8 23.97 -68.89 -22.72
C GLU A 8 22.69 -68.48 -23.49
N THR A 9 22.63 -67.31 -24.14
CA THR A 9 23.49 -67.03 -25.30
C THR A 9 23.48 -65.53 -25.68
N ARG A 10 24.68 -64.92 -25.64
CA ARG A 10 25.37 -63.97 -26.57
C ARG A 10 24.51 -62.95 -27.35
N ARG A 11 24.71 -61.62 -27.29
CA ARG A 11 25.89 -60.73 -27.57
C ARG A 11 26.36 -60.73 -29.04
N ALA A 12 26.58 -59.50 -29.56
CA ALA A 12 27.23 -59.08 -30.82
C ALA A 12 26.27 -58.97 -32.03
N THR A 13 26.31 -58.00 -32.96
CA THR A 13 27.33 -57.04 -33.46
C THR A 13 26.58 -56.09 -34.43
N GLN A 14 26.71 -54.77 -34.33
CA GLN A 14 27.53 -53.89 -35.18
C GLN A 14 27.15 -53.81 -36.68
N THR A 15 26.99 -52.57 -37.16
CA THR A 15 27.46 -52.01 -38.45
C THR A 15 26.39 -51.44 -39.40
N LEU A 16 26.56 -50.14 -39.65
CA LEU A 16 26.18 -49.29 -40.79
C LEU A 16 25.26 -49.86 -41.87
N CYS A 17 24.24 -49.07 -42.21
CA CYS A 17 23.95 -48.77 -43.60
C CYS A 17 23.66 -47.28 -43.79
N LYS A 18 24.58 -46.61 -44.49
CA LYS A 18 24.39 -45.29 -45.12
C LYS A 18 23.35 -45.44 -46.23
N MET A 19 22.57 -44.38 -46.49
CA MET A 19 22.29 -43.76 -47.80
C MET A 19 20.93 -43.03 -47.80
N SER A 20 20.98 -41.70 -47.77
CA SER A 20 20.07 -40.83 -48.54
C SER A 20 20.51 -40.86 -50.04
N PRO A 21 19.86 -40.19 -51.04
CA PRO A 21 18.77 -39.20 -51.01
C PRO A 21 17.75 -39.24 -52.20
N LYS A 22 16.93 -38.17 -52.31
CA LYS A 22 16.10 -37.68 -53.45
C LYS A 22 14.63 -38.14 -53.43
N LYS A 23 13.61 -37.32 -53.72
CA LYS A 23 13.52 -36.06 -54.50
C LYS A 23 12.21 -35.30 -54.15
N ALA A 24 12.26 -33.99 -54.35
CA ALA A 24 11.22 -32.98 -54.13
C ALA A 24 10.02 -33.04 -55.09
N LEU A 25 8.92 -32.38 -54.67
CA LEU A 25 7.94 -31.71 -55.53
C LEU A 25 7.31 -30.51 -54.79
N ASP A 26 7.51 -29.32 -55.38
CA ASP A 26 6.79 -28.04 -55.29
C ASP A 26 5.24 -28.19 -55.24
N GLU A 27 4.39 -27.26 -54.84
CA GLU A 27 4.43 -25.81 -54.59
C GLU A 27 3.11 -25.42 -53.90
N LYS A 28 3.11 -24.50 -52.92
CA LYS A 28 2.21 -23.32 -52.94
C LYS A 28 2.54 -22.33 -51.81
N LYS A 29 3.08 -21.18 -52.21
CA LYS A 29 3.22 -19.97 -51.40
C LYS A 29 1.85 -19.28 -51.25
N PRO A 30 1.37 -18.96 -50.03
CA PRO A 30 0.35 -17.93 -49.86
C PRO A 30 1.02 -16.56 -49.74
N ALA A 31 0.38 -15.57 -50.37
CA ALA A 31 0.73 -14.15 -50.39
C ALA A 31 0.72 -13.51 -48.98
N PRO A 32 1.38 -12.34 -48.77
CA PRO A 32 1.54 -11.76 -47.45
C PRO A 32 0.20 -11.20 -46.97
N ARG A 33 -0.23 -11.62 -45.77
CA ARG A 33 -1.35 -10.98 -45.07
C ARG A 33 -0.77 -9.90 -44.17
N ASP A 34 -1.07 -8.69 -44.58
CA ASP A 34 -0.98 -7.47 -43.79
C ASP A 34 -2.01 -7.57 -42.66
N THR A 35 -1.53 -7.82 -41.44
CA THR A 35 -2.28 -7.59 -40.20
C THR A 35 -1.29 -7.11 -39.15
N ASP A 36 -1.01 -5.81 -39.16
CA ASP A 36 -0.77 -5.04 -37.95
C ASP A 36 -1.96 -5.28 -37.00
N LYS A 37 -1.82 -6.27 -36.12
CA LYS A 37 -2.73 -6.51 -35.02
C LYS A 37 -1.90 -6.92 -33.82
N TYR A 38 -1.63 -5.92 -32.98
CA TYR A 38 -1.05 -5.99 -31.65
C TYR A 38 -1.12 -7.38 -31.01
N ASP A 39 0.04 -8.04 -31.00
CA ASP A 39 0.31 -9.24 -30.22
C ASP A 39 1.07 -8.79 -28.96
N PHE A 40 0.39 -8.80 -27.82
CA PHE A 40 0.98 -8.46 -26.52
C PHE A 40 0.65 -9.57 -25.51
N ASP A 41 0.84 -10.83 -25.90
CA ASP A 41 0.90 -11.99 -25.00
C ASP A 41 2.31 -12.61 -25.03
N VAL A 42 3.34 -11.77 -24.84
CA VAL A 42 4.69 -12.28 -24.58
C VAL A 42 4.76 -12.62 -23.09
N ALA A 43 4.72 -13.92 -22.78
CA ALA A 43 5.06 -14.42 -21.45
C ALA A 43 6.43 -13.86 -21.04
N VAL A 44 6.46 -13.07 -19.97
CA VAL A 44 7.67 -12.49 -19.43
C VAL A 44 8.59 -13.63 -18.98
N THR A 45 9.82 -13.64 -19.49
CA THR A 45 10.83 -14.64 -19.12
C THR A 45 11.76 -14.10 -18.04
N VAL A 46 12.39 -14.99 -17.28
CA VAL A 46 13.45 -14.63 -16.29
C VAL A 46 14.53 -13.76 -16.94
N SER A 47 14.86 -14.02 -18.20
CA SER A 47 15.82 -13.25 -18.99
C SER A 47 15.38 -11.80 -19.21
N ASP A 48 14.08 -11.51 -19.26
CA ASP A 48 13.58 -10.14 -19.41
C ASP A 48 13.80 -9.33 -18.12
N VAL A 49 13.57 -9.94 -16.96
CA VAL A 49 13.83 -9.30 -15.65
C VAL A 49 15.31 -8.99 -15.49
N GLU A 50 16.20 -9.93 -15.84
CA GLU A 50 17.65 -9.72 -15.78
C GLU A 50 18.12 -8.58 -16.71
N LEU A 51 17.61 -8.56 -17.95
CA LEU A 51 17.97 -7.53 -18.92
C LEU A 51 17.46 -6.14 -18.50
N LEU A 52 16.25 -6.06 -17.93
CA LEU A 52 15.69 -4.81 -17.41
C LEU A 52 16.43 -4.33 -16.15
N ALA A 53 16.76 -5.24 -15.23
CA ALA A 53 17.58 -4.93 -14.06
C ALA A 53 18.97 -4.42 -14.46
N GLY A 54 19.59 -5.00 -15.49
CA GLY A 54 20.87 -4.53 -16.03
C GLY A 54 20.83 -3.07 -16.51
N LYS A 55 19.70 -2.62 -17.07
CA LYS A 55 19.52 -1.23 -17.52
C LYS A 55 19.45 -0.22 -16.36
N LEU A 56 19.10 -0.67 -15.15
CA LEU A 56 19.04 0.20 -13.96
C LEU A 56 20.43 0.57 -13.44
N LYS A 57 21.43 -0.31 -13.63
CA LYS A 57 22.85 -0.06 -13.22
C LYS A 57 23.52 1.00 -14.08
N SER A 58 23.18 1.06 -15.36
CA SER A 58 23.72 2.01 -16.31
C SER A 58 22.58 2.56 -17.14
N PRO A 59 21.84 3.57 -16.65
CA PRO A 59 20.71 4.15 -17.37
C PRO A 59 21.23 4.85 -18.63
N GLY A 60 21.29 4.11 -19.73
CA GLY A 60 22.02 4.49 -20.94
C GLY A 60 21.44 5.65 -21.73
N LYS A 61 20.52 6.46 -21.19
CA LYS A 61 19.91 7.66 -21.80
C LYS A 61 18.91 8.36 -20.85
N GLY A 62 19.39 9.00 -19.79
CA GLY A 62 18.60 9.99 -19.02
C GLY A 62 17.34 9.47 -18.29
N ARG A 63 16.60 10.39 -17.67
CA ARG A 63 15.47 10.08 -16.76
C ARG A 63 14.29 9.37 -17.43
N ASP A 64 13.97 9.73 -18.67
CA ASP A 64 12.84 9.12 -19.39
C ASP A 64 13.07 7.64 -19.72
N ALA A 65 14.33 7.26 -20.04
CA ALA A 65 14.67 5.86 -20.26
C ALA A 65 14.58 5.05 -18.97
N LEU A 66 14.92 5.66 -17.83
CA LEU A 66 14.78 5.02 -16.52
C LEU A 66 13.30 4.78 -16.20
N ALA A 67 12.44 5.79 -16.31
CA ALA A 67 11.00 5.65 -16.10
C ALA A 67 10.37 4.59 -17.02
N LYS A 68 10.80 4.54 -18.29
CA LYS A 68 10.37 3.48 -19.23
C LYS A 68 10.84 2.09 -18.78
N SER A 69 12.04 1.97 -18.25
CA SER A 69 12.57 0.70 -17.73
C SER A 69 11.80 0.22 -16.51
N PHE A 70 11.46 1.12 -15.58
CA PHE A 70 10.61 0.81 -14.43
C PHE A 70 9.20 0.35 -14.84
N LYS A 71 8.58 1.00 -15.84
CA LYS A 71 7.29 0.55 -16.40
C LYS A 71 7.34 -0.85 -16.98
N GLN A 72 8.41 -1.16 -17.73
CA GLN A 72 8.62 -2.49 -18.31
C GLN A 72 8.88 -3.53 -17.22
N LEU A 73 9.67 -3.16 -16.21
CA LEU A 73 10.01 -4.02 -15.10
C LEU A 73 8.79 -4.30 -14.22
N ALA A 74 7.93 -3.31 -13.94
CA ALA A 74 6.69 -3.50 -13.20
C ALA A 74 5.81 -4.57 -13.85
N LYS A 75 5.61 -4.51 -15.17
CA LYS A 75 4.86 -5.53 -15.93
C LYS A 75 5.51 -6.92 -15.82
N ALA A 76 6.84 -6.96 -15.86
CA ALA A 76 7.58 -8.20 -15.76
C ALA A 76 7.45 -8.85 -14.37
N LEU A 77 7.58 -8.04 -13.31
CA LEU A 77 7.48 -8.47 -11.91
C LEU A 77 6.05 -8.82 -11.50
N GLU A 78 5.04 -8.17 -12.09
CA GLU A 78 3.62 -8.49 -11.87
C GLU A 78 3.30 -9.93 -12.33
N ALA A 79 3.80 -10.32 -13.51
CA ALA A 79 3.59 -11.65 -14.07
C ALA A 79 4.48 -12.75 -13.46
N ALA A 80 5.51 -12.37 -12.72
CA ALA A 80 6.45 -13.32 -12.13
C ALA A 80 5.75 -14.20 -11.06
N PRO A 81 6.10 -15.49 -10.94
CA PRO A 81 5.64 -16.30 -9.83
C PRO A 81 6.24 -15.80 -8.50
N GLN A 82 5.61 -16.17 -7.38
CA GLN A 82 6.17 -15.98 -6.05
C GLN A 82 7.32 -16.99 -5.82
N ASP A 83 8.44 -16.75 -6.51
CA ASP A 83 9.66 -17.54 -6.45
C ASP A 83 10.85 -16.64 -6.82
N VAL A 84 11.80 -16.49 -5.90
CA VAL A 84 13.02 -15.67 -6.10
C VAL A 84 13.83 -16.12 -7.32
N ALA A 85 13.72 -17.38 -7.76
CA ALA A 85 14.33 -17.86 -9.00
C ALA A 85 13.83 -17.08 -10.24
N ALA A 86 12.63 -16.50 -10.20
CA ALA A 86 12.10 -15.66 -11.26
C ALA A 86 12.91 -14.37 -11.51
N LEU A 87 13.71 -13.95 -10.52
CA LEU A 87 14.60 -12.79 -10.63
C LEU A 87 15.97 -13.13 -11.23
N GLY A 88 16.29 -14.43 -11.39
CA GLY A 88 17.57 -14.89 -11.92
C GLY A 88 18.77 -14.32 -11.17
N CYS A 89 19.78 -13.89 -11.92
CA CYS A 89 21.00 -13.28 -11.39
C CYS A 89 20.77 -11.87 -10.80
N ALA A 90 19.59 -11.27 -11.03
CA ALA A 90 19.29 -9.93 -10.54
C ALA A 90 18.85 -9.93 -9.07
N LYS A 91 18.47 -11.09 -8.51
CA LYS A 91 17.86 -11.24 -7.17
C LYS A 91 18.53 -10.40 -6.08
N ASP A 92 19.85 -10.45 -5.95
CA ASP A 92 20.56 -9.80 -4.83
C ASP A 92 20.73 -8.29 -5.05
N SER A 93 20.78 -7.85 -6.32
CA SER A 93 21.09 -6.46 -6.65
C SER A 93 19.85 -5.61 -6.95
N LEU A 94 18.77 -6.23 -7.40
CA LEU A 94 17.57 -5.53 -7.85
C LEU A 94 16.81 -4.83 -6.71
N PRO A 95 16.56 -5.46 -5.54
CA PRO A 95 15.82 -4.84 -4.44
C PRO A 95 16.45 -3.51 -4.00
N LEU A 96 17.78 -3.51 -3.82
CA LEU A 96 18.55 -2.34 -3.38
C LEU A 96 18.59 -1.24 -4.46
N GLN A 97 18.77 -1.61 -5.73
CA GLN A 97 18.73 -0.63 -6.82
C GLN A 97 17.36 0.04 -6.95
N LEU A 98 16.27 -0.72 -6.79
CA LEU A 98 14.93 -0.16 -6.86
C LEU A 98 14.70 0.85 -5.74
N LEU A 99 15.13 0.52 -4.51
CA LEU A 99 15.01 1.39 -3.37
C LEU A 99 15.83 2.68 -3.58
N GLU A 100 17.09 2.57 -3.95
CA GLU A 100 17.98 3.71 -4.21
C GLU A 100 17.41 4.68 -5.26
N HIS A 101 16.90 4.16 -6.38
CA HIS A 101 16.31 5.00 -7.43
C HIS A 101 14.96 5.61 -7.02
N ALA A 102 14.17 4.91 -6.18
CA ALA A 102 12.86 5.38 -5.74
C ALA A 102 12.95 6.44 -4.63
N THR A 103 13.99 6.39 -3.77
CA THR A 103 14.21 7.33 -2.67
C THR A 103 15.19 8.46 -3.00
N ALA A 104 15.83 8.42 -4.18
CA ALA A 104 16.74 9.48 -4.62
C ALA A 104 16.07 10.86 -4.56
N ALA A 105 16.76 11.85 -4.00
CA ALA A 105 16.23 13.22 -3.83
C ALA A 105 15.79 13.89 -5.15
N ASN A 106 16.36 13.46 -6.28
CA ASN A 106 16.02 13.96 -7.62
C ASN A 106 15.05 13.03 -8.39
N ALA A 107 14.45 12.05 -7.72
CA ALA A 107 13.46 11.17 -8.33
C ALA A 107 12.22 11.99 -8.71
N ASP A 108 11.81 11.88 -9.97
CA ASP A 108 10.52 12.41 -10.40
C ASP A 108 9.39 11.59 -9.77
N LYS A 109 8.22 12.20 -9.60
CA LYS A 109 7.02 11.58 -9.05
C LYS A 109 6.67 10.28 -9.79
N GLU A 110 6.78 10.28 -11.12
CA GLU A 110 6.51 9.07 -11.91
C GLU A 110 7.51 7.95 -11.61
N LEU A 111 8.80 8.27 -11.45
CA LEU A 111 9.83 7.28 -11.14
C LEU A 111 9.61 6.68 -9.75
N SER A 112 9.34 7.52 -8.75
CA SER A 112 9.04 7.08 -7.39
C SER A 112 7.80 6.18 -7.33
N LEU A 113 6.74 6.50 -8.07
CA LEU A 113 5.51 5.69 -8.14
C LEU A 113 5.76 4.30 -8.76
N TYR A 114 6.39 4.22 -9.93
CA TYR A 114 6.71 2.92 -10.53
C TYR A 114 7.77 2.15 -9.75
N GLY A 115 8.69 2.86 -9.07
CA GLY A 115 9.65 2.24 -8.16
C GLY A 115 8.97 1.58 -6.98
N THR A 116 8.05 2.28 -6.34
CA THR A 116 7.20 1.72 -5.27
C THR A 116 6.45 0.47 -5.74
N LEU A 117 5.86 0.52 -6.95
CA LEU A 117 5.17 -0.64 -7.53
C LEU A 117 6.11 -1.83 -7.76
N CYS A 118 7.30 -1.60 -8.32
CA CYS A 118 8.30 -2.65 -8.51
C CYS A 118 8.76 -3.25 -7.17
N ILE A 119 8.98 -2.41 -6.15
CA ILE A 119 9.38 -2.86 -4.81
C ILE A 119 8.32 -3.79 -4.21
N VAL A 120 7.05 -3.42 -4.30
CA VAL A 120 5.94 -4.26 -3.81
C VAL A 120 5.89 -5.62 -4.51
N TYR A 121 6.08 -5.65 -5.83
CA TYR A 121 6.14 -6.92 -6.56
C TYR A 121 7.38 -7.74 -6.23
N VAL A 122 8.54 -7.10 -6.01
CA VAL A 122 9.75 -7.78 -5.54
C VAL A 122 9.50 -8.39 -4.16
N MET A 123 8.94 -7.64 -3.21
CA MET A 123 8.56 -8.16 -1.89
C MET A 123 7.62 -9.37 -2.02
N ARG A 124 6.65 -9.32 -2.96
CA ARG A 124 5.73 -10.44 -3.21
C ARG A 124 6.50 -11.67 -3.68
N ILE A 125 7.48 -11.50 -4.56
CA ILE A 125 8.31 -12.58 -5.10
C ILE A 125 9.20 -13.21 -4.02
N TYR A 126 9.68 -12.39 -3.07
CA TYR A 126 10.52 -12.83 -1.96
C TYR A 126 9.74 -13.52 -0.84
N ALA A 127 8.46 -13.20 -0.66
CA ALA A 127 7.67 -13.73 0.45
C ALA A 127 7.68 -15.28 0.49
N PRO A 128 7.87 -15.90 1.66
CA PRO A 128 7.79 -15.31 3.01
C PRO A 128 9.06 -14.60 3.50
N ASP A 129 10.16 -14.70 2.76
CA ASP A 129 11.41 -14.00 3.11
C ASP A 129 11.35 -12.52 2.73
N VAL A 130 12.31 -11.73 3.23
CA VAL A 130 12.37 -10.28 3.00
C VAL A 130 13.77 -9.89 2.51
N PRO A 131 13.89 -9.12 1.41
CA PRO A 131 15.18 -8.74 0.86
C PRO A 131 15.77 -7.45 1.47
N TYR A 132 15.13 -6.90 2.50
CA TYR A 132 15.42 -5.58 3.08
C TYR A 132 15.74 -5.70 4.58
N SER A 133 16.63 -4.85 5.09
CA SER A 133 16.79 -4.64 6.53
C SER A 133 15.65 -3.80 7.11
N ASP A 134 15.54 -3.71 8.43
CA ASP A 134 14.51 -2.92 9.12
C ASP A 134 14.57 -1.44 8.73
N GLU A 135 15.76 -0.86 8.59
CA GLU A 135 15.93 0.53 8.14
C GLU A 135 15.43 0.73 6.71
N GLN A 136 15.70 -0.25 5.84
CA GLN A 136 15.25 -0.22 4.45
C GLN A 136 13.73 -0.44 4.36
N LEU A 137 13.16 -1.29 5.22
CA LEU A 137 11.72 -1.47 5.31
C LEU A 137 11.00 -0.18 5.71
N LYS A 138 11.57 0.62 6.63
CA LYS A 138 11.04 1.95 6.95
C LYS A 138 10.99 2.85 5.70
N GLU A 139 12.06 2.90 4.91
CA GLU A 139 12.06 3.64 3.64
C GLU A 139 11.00 3.12 2.66
N VAL A 140 10.82 1.80 2.57
CA VAL A 140 9.77 1.17 1.74
C VAL A 140 8.37 1.59 2.21
N PHE A 141 8.11 1.59 3.52
CA PHE A 141 6.82 2.01 4.05
C PHE A 141 6.56 3.50 3.84
N GLU A 142 7.57 4.37 3.92
CA GLU A 142 7.42 5.79 3.56
C GLU A 142 7.04 5.99 2.09
N LEU A 143 7.66 5.22 1.17
CA LEU A 143 7.28 5.22 -0.24
C LEU A 143 5.82 4.77 -0.44
N LEU A 144 5.40 3.72 0.28
CA LEU A 144 4.02 3.23 0.24
C LEU A 144 3.02 4.26 0.74
N LEU A 145 3.28 4.92 1.88
CA LEU A 145 2.44 5.99 2.39
C LEU A 145 2.33 7.15 1.39
N GLY A 146 3.45 7.53 0.77
CA GLY A 146 3.48 8.54 -0.29
C GLY A 146 2.61 8.18 -1.49
N CYS A 147 2.62 6.89 -1.91
CA CYS A 147 1.75 6.39 -2.97
C CYS A 147 0.28 6.38 -2.53
N TRP A 148 -0.06 5.77 -1.39
CA TRP A 148 -1.44 5.63 -0.94
C TRP A 148 -2.10 6.97 -0.64
N ALA A 149 -1.34 8.00 -0.25
CA ALA A 149 -1.84 9.37 -0.16
C ALA A 149 -2.42 9.89 -1.49
N GLN A 150 -1.92 9.41 -2.64
CA GLN A 150 -2.44 9.76 -3.96
C GLN A 150 -3.80 9.12 -4.28
N LEU A 151 -4.22 8.07 -3.55
CA LEU A 151 -5.56 7.49 -3.70
C LEU A 151 -6.66 8.49 -3.32
N ALA A 152 -6.32 9.44 -2.43
CA ALA A 152 -7.14 10.58 -2.08
C ALA A 152 -7.02 11.75 -3.10
N VAL A 153 -6.54 11.57 -4.32
CA VAL A 153 -6.53 12.65 -5.34
C VAL A 153 -7.44 12.25 -6.50
N THR A 154 -8.46 13.05 -6.78
CA THR A 154 -9.39 12.78 -7.89
C THR A 154 -8.78 13.21 -9.22
N GLY A 155 -9.10 12.49 -10.30
CA GLY A 155 -8.74 12.87 -11.68
C GLY A 155 -7.37 12.35 -12.19
N ALA A 156 -6.51 11.78 -11.35
CA ALA A 156 -5.23 11.21 -11.75
C ALA A 156 -5.33 9.67 -11.93
N THR A 157 -6.02 9.22 -12.98
CA THR A 157 -6.36 7.79 -13.19
C THR A 157 -5.15 6.85 -13.22
N GLY A 158 -4.05 7.23 -13.88
CA GLY A 158 -2.85 6.39 -13.96
C GLY A 158 -2.15 6.20 -12.61
N THR A 159 -2.01 7.28 -11.83
CA THR A 159 -1.45 7.22 -10.46
C THR A 159 -2.36 6.44 -9.52
N PHE A 160 -3.69 6.61 -9.65
CA PHE A 160 -4.67 5.88 -8.86
C PHE A 160 -4.53 4.37 -9.05
N GLU A 161 -4.46 3.88 -10.30
CA GLU A 161 -4.30 2.45 -10.57
C GLU A 161 -2.99 1.88 -10.01
N ILE A 162 -1.89 2.61 -10.11
CA ILE A 162 -0.60 2.19 -9.53
C ILE A 162 -0.73 2.04 -8.02
N CYS A 163 -1.24 3.06 -7.32
CA CYS A 163 -1.33 3.01 -5.85
C CYS A 163 -2.42 2.06 -5.36
N ARG A 164 -3.42 1.77 -6.19
CA ARG A 164 -4.40 0.72 -5.91
C ARG A 164 -3.75 -0.66 -6.02
N ALA A 165 -2.95 -0.90 -7.06
CA ALA A 165 -2.24 -2.16 -7.24
C ALA A 165 -1.23 -2.42 -6.12
N THR A 166 -0.53 -1.37 -5.64
CA THR A 166 0.37 -1.51 -4.48
C THR A 166 -0.41 -1.87 -3.22
N LEU A 167 -1.54 -1.19 -2.93
CA LEU A 167 -2.38 -1.50 -1.77
C LEU A 167 -2.94 -2.93 -1.84
N GLN A 168 -3.45 -3.34 -3.00
CA GLN A 168 -3.99 -4.69 -3.20
C GLN A 168 -2.92 -5.75 -2.94
N THR A 169 -1.74 -5.62 -3.56
CA THR A 169 -0.67 -6.59 -3.39
C THR A 169 -0.16 -6.61 -1.94
N PHE A 170 -0.10 -5.45 -1.28
CA PHE A 170 0.27 -5.34 0.12
C PHE A 170 -0.70 -6.11 1.03
N ALA A 171 -2.00 -6.04 0.73
CA ALA A 171 -3.04 -6.79 1.43
C ALA A 171 -2.89 -8.30 1.19
N ASP A 172 -2.80 -8.71 -0.08
CA ASP A 172 -2.76 -10.12 -0.50
C ASP A 172 -1.60 -10.91 0.15
N VAL A 173 -0.44 -10.27 0.27
CA VAL A 173 0.77 -10.88 0.86
C VAL A 173 0.93 -10.54 2.35
N LYS A 174 -0.02 -9.80 2.92
CA LYS A 174 -0.04 -9.40 4.34
C LYS A 174 1.23 -8.71 4.81
N PHE A 175 1.76 -7.78 4.01
CA PHE A 175 2.97 -7.02 4.38
C PHE A 175 2.82 -6.15 5.63
N TYR A 176 1.61 -5.98 6.15
CA TYR A 176 1.40 -5.36 7.44
C TYR A 176 2.05 -6.12 8.60
N ILE A 177 2.31 -7.42 8.49
CA ILE A 177 3.06 -8.17 9.51
C ILE A 177 4.47 -7.59 9.66
N LEU A 178 5.17 -7.38 8.55
CA LEU A 178 6.49 -6.76 8.54
C LEU A 178 6.47 -5.32 9.10
N MET A 179 5.37 -4.61 8.92
CA MET A 179 5.20 -3.27 9.50
C MET A 179 5.07 -3.32 11.02
N LEU A 180 4.36 -4.32 11.55
CA LEU A 180 4.19 -4.53 12.98
C LEU A 180 5.51 -4.94 13.64
N ASP A 181 6.32 -5.77 12.97
CA ASP A 181 7.64 -6.22 13.44
C ASP A 181 8.64 -5.07 13.64
N LEU A 182 8.44 -3.92 12.97
CA LEU A 182 9.29 -2.73 13.16
C LEU A 182 9.02 -1.99 14.48
N GLU A 183 7.95 -2.33 15.20
CA GLU A 183 7.55 -1.72 16.47
C GLU A 183 7.52 -0.17 16.42
N ASP A 184 7.07 0.41 15.30
CA ASP A 184 7.02 1.85 15.07
C ASP A 184 5.56 2.39 15.18
N PRO A 185 5.14 2.90 16.35
CA PRO A 185 3.76 3.31 16.58
C PRO A 185 3.34 4.54 15.75
N ASP A 186 4.29 5.41 15.39
CA ASP A 186 4.02 6.58 14.54
C ASP A 186 3.77 6.15 13.09
N LEU A 187 4.58 5.23 12.56
CA LEU A 187 4.36 4.65 11.24
C LEU A 187 2.99 3.97 11.14
N LEU A 188 2.59 3.23 12.18
CA LEU A 188 1.30 2.56 12.23
C LEU A 188 0.13 3.56 12.23
N ALA A 189 0.21 4.61 13.07
CA ALA A 189 -0.79 5.68 13.11
C ALA A 189 -0.88 6.43 11.77
N ARG A 190 0.26 6.76 11.14
CA ARG A 190 0.31 7.39 9.81
C ARG A 190 -0.28 6.48 8.72
N THR A 191 -0.11 5.18 8.82
CA THR A 191 -0.74 4.19 7.93
C THR A 191 -2.26 4.24 8.03
N PHE A 192 -2.81 4.16 9.24
CA PHE A 192 -4.26 4.28 9.46
C PHE A 192 -4.80 5.61 8.92
N ALA A 193 -4.14 6.71 9.26
CA ALA A 193 -4.54 8.03 8.82
C ALA A 193 -4.54 8.13 7.28
N THR A 194 -3.53 7.59 6.61
CA THR A 194 -3.40 7.61 5.15
C THR A 194 -4.48 6.79 4.46
N LEU A 195 -4.71 5.55 4.93
CA LEU A 195 -5.71 4.64 4.36
C LEU A 195 -7.14 5.15 4.60
N LEU A 196 -7.44 5.68 5.80
CA LEU A 196 -8.75 6.26 6.08
C LEU A 196 -9.02 7.53 5.24
N ARG A 197 -7.99 8.34 4.96
CA ARG A 197 -8.11 9.49 4.04
C ARG A 197 -8.27 9.09 2.58
N ALA A 198 -7.67 7.97 2.17
CA ALA A 198 -7.85 7.41 0.83
C ALA A 198 -9.29 7.00 0.54
N ALA A 199 -10.04 6.59 1.57
CA ALA A 199 -11.45 6.25 1.49
C ALA A 199 -12.32 7.47 1.18
N ARG A 200 -12.75 7.59 -0.08
CA ARG A 200 -13.65 8.65 -0.52
C ARG A 200 -14.88 8.10 -1.23
N PRO A 201 -16.03 8.80 -1.22
CA PRO A 201 -17.24 8.31 -1.86
C PRO A 201 -17.04 7.94 -3.33
N GLU A 202 -16.16 8.63 -4.05
CA GLU A 202 -15.94 8.42 -5.49
C GLU A 202 -15.12 7.16 -5.81
N ASN A 203 -14.31 6.67 -4.87
CA ASN A 203 -13.37 5.56 -5.09
C ASN A 203 -13.64 4.34 -4.19
N LEU A 204 -14.50 4.48 -3.17
CA LEU A 204 -14.67 3.48 -2.12
C LEU A 204 -15.11 2.12 -2.64
N GLN A 205 -15.94 2.06 -3.69
CA GLN A 205 -16.42 0.79 -4.26
C GLN A 205 -15.28 -0.15 -4.65
N VAL A 206 -14.14 0.40 -5.08
CA VAL A 206 -12.99 -0.39 -5.53
C VAL A 206 -11.95 -0.54 -4.40
N LEU A 207 -11.86 0.42 -3.48
CA LEU A 207 -10.85 0.42 -2.41
C LEU A 207 -11.33 -0.23 -1.11
N GLU A 208 -12.63 -0.37 -0.86
CA GLU A 208 -13.15 -0.83 0.43
C GLU A 208 -12.60 -2.21 0.84
N GLY A 209 -12.47 -3.14 -0.10
CA GLY A 209 -11.88 -4.47 0.17
C GLY A 209 -10.44 -4.37 0.67
N PRO A 210 -9.49 -3.88 -0.15
CA PRO A 210 -8.08 -3.78 0.23
C PRO A 210 -7.82 -2.91 1.46
N LEU A 211 -8.56 -1.80 1.59
CA LEU A 211 -8.45 -0.94 2.78
C LEU A 211 -8.84 -1.70 4.05
N MET A 212 -9.98 -2.41 4.02
CA MET A 212 -10.45 -3.15 5.19
C MET A 212 -9.55 -4.35 5.49
N GLU A 213 -9.03 -5.03 4.48
CA GLU A 213 -8.13 -6.17 4.67
C GLU A 213 -6.83 -5.76 5.38
N VAL A 214 -6.21 -4.65 4.97
CA VAL A 214 -5.02 -4.13 5.65
C VAL A 214 -5.35 -3.62 7.06
N LEU A 215 -6.38 -2.79 7.19
CA LEU A 215 -6.71 -2.16 8.48
C LEU A 215 -7.16 -3.19 9.52
N LEU A 216 -7.96 -4.20 9.13
CA LEU A 216 -8.35 -5.28 10.04
C LEU A 216 -7.19 -6.23 10.31
N GLY A 217 -6.40 -6.60 9.31
CA GLY A 217 -5.23 -7.46 9.50
C GLY A 217 -4.24 -6.87 10.50
N ILE A 218 -3.99 -5.57 10.44
CA ILE A 218 -3.19 -4.87 11.45
C ILE A 218 -3.83 -4.96 12.84
N MET A 219 -5.15 -4.79 12.95
CA MET A 219 -5.87 -4.84 14.23
C MET A 219 -5.91 -6.23 14.86
N GLU A 220 -5.90 -7.27 14.05
CA GLU A 220 -5.91 -8.67 14.48
C GLU A 220 -4.53 -9.11 14.99
N GLU A 221 -3.46 -8.63 14.34
CA GLU A 221 -2.08 -9.01 14.67
C GLU A 221 -1.41 -8.05 15.69
N MET A 222 -1.99 -6.88 15.97
CA MET A 222 -1.43 -5.97 16.97
C MET A 222 -1.73 -6.40 18.41
N ASP A 223 -0.73 -6.27 19.29
CA ASP A 223 -0.92 -6.55 20.72
C ASP A 223 -1.69 -5.44 21.44
N GLN A 224 -1.23 -4.20 21.31
CA GLN A 224 -1.82 -3.03 21.95
C GLN A 224 -1.77 -1.81 21.01
N PRO A 225 -2.89 -1.07 20.88
CA PRO A 225 -2.90 0.17 20.11
C PRO A 225 -2.12 1.27 20.83
N SER A 226 -1.33 2.03 20.08
CA SER A 226 -0.66 3.22 20.58
C SER A 226 -1.64 4.37 20.82
N GLN A 227 -1.19 5.40 21.55
CA GLN A 227 -1.99 6.60 21.76
C GLN A 227 -2.24 7.33 20.44
N GLU A 228 -1.22 7.43 19.60
CA GLU A 228 -1.25 8.09 18.30
C GLU A 228 -2.27 7.42 17.36
N LEU A 229 -2.40 6.10 17.45
CA LEU A 229 -3.42 5.35 16.73
C LEU A 229 -4.82 5.63 17.27
N CYS A 230 -4.99 5.67 18.60
CA CYS A 230 -6.27 6.03 19.22
C CYS A 230 -6.72 7.45 18.80
N ASP A 231 -5.81 8.42 18.84
CA ASP A 231 -6.05 9.79 18.42
C ASP A 231 -6.42 9.86 16.93
N THR A 232 -5.72 9.08 16.08
CA THR A 232 -6.02 8.96 14.66
C THR A 232 -7.43 8.45 14.42
N MET A 233 -7.85 7.40 15.15
CA MET A 233 -9.19 6.84 15.04
C MET A 233 -10.26 7.83 15.52
N LEU A 234 -10.02 8.51 16.64
CA LEU A 234 -10.94 9.53 17.16
C LEU A 234 -11.11 10.70 16.17
N ALA A 235 -10.01 11.17 15.58
CA ALA A 235 -10.04 12.22 14.56
C ALA A 235 -10.85 11.78 13.32
N ALA A 236 -10.67 10.53 12.88
CA ALA A 236 -11.42 9.97 11.75
C ALA A 236 -12.93 9.87 12.05
N LEU A 237 -13.31 9.40 13.24
CA LEU A 237 -14.72 9.31 13.67
C LEU A 237 -15.36 10.69 13.83
N ALA A 238 -14.64 11.65 14.40
CA ALA A 238 -15.12 13.03 14.59
C ALA A 238 -15.23 13.80 13.27
N GLY A 239 -14.69 13.27 12.17
CA GLY A 239 -14.61 14.00 10.90
C GLY A 239 -13.76 15.26 11.01
N ALA A 240 -12.73 15.23 11.87
CA ALA A 240 -11.92 16.41 12.17
C ALA A 240 -11.45 17.10 10.88
N ALA A 241 -11.63 18.41 10.79
CA ALA A 241 -11.11 19.23 9.70
C ALA A 241 -9.77 19.84 10.11
N VAL A 242 -8.83 19.96 9.16
CA VAL A 242 -7.56 20.66 9.42
C VAL A 242 -7.88 22.13 9.70
N PRO A 243 -7.44 22.72 10.83
CA PRO A 243 -7.44 24.17 10.95
C PRO A 243 -6.47 24.72 9.90
N ALA A 244 -6.98 25.58 9.01
CA ALA A 244 -6.17 26.22 7.98
C ALA A 244 -4.93 26.86 8.63
N GLY A 245 -3.76 26.29 8.37
CA GLY A 245 -2.50 26.79 8.89
C GLY A 245 -2.31 28.24 8.49
N ALA A 246 -1.82 29.05 9.43
CA ALA A 246 -1.41 30.43 9.25
C ALA A 246 -0.31 30.53 8.19
N GLY A 247 -0.72 30.68 6.93
CA GLY A 247 0.13 31.08 5.81
C GLY A 247 -0.35 32.43 5.32
N ASP A 248 0.45 33.46 5.57
CA ASP A 248 0.28 34.80 5.01
C ASP A 248 0.39 34.74 3.48
N SER A 249 -0.72 34.95 2.78
CA SER A 249 -0.88 35.85 1.63
C SER A 249 -2.10 35.46 0.78
N GLY A 250 -2.85 36.48 0.36
CA GLY A 250 -4.24 36.39 -0.06
C GLY A 250 -4.55 35.47 -1.25
N GLY A 251 -5.54 34.60 -1.04
CA GLY A 251 -6.28 33.87 -2.06
C GLY A 251 -7.67 33.52 -1.54
N LYS A 252 -8.72 33.85 -2.30
CA LYS A 252 -10.14 33.65 -1.95
C LYS A 252 -10.42 32.25 -1.39
N GLY A 253 -11.18 32.22 -0.29
CA GLY A 253 -11.48 31.04 0.51
C GLY A 253 -12.00 29.84 -0.30
N ALA A 254 -11.19 28.79 -0.32
CA ALA A 254 -11.69 27.43 -0.44
C ALA A 254 -12.25 27.02 0.93
N ALA A 255 -13.44 26.43 0.95
CA ALA A 255 -13.99 25.84 2.17
C ALA A 255 -12.99 24.81 2.74
N PRO A 256 -12.88 24.68 4.08
CA PRO A 256 -12.02 23.67 4.68
C PRO A 256 -12.44 22.30 4.16
N VAL A 257 -11.55 21.65 3.40
CA VAL A 257 -11.78 20.28 2.94
C VAL A 257 -11.68 19.39 4.17
N PRO A 258 -12.75 18.67 4.56
CA PRO A 258 -12.70 17.80 5.73
C PRO A 258 -11.60 16.75 5.52
N GLN A 259 -10.78 16.55 6.55
CA GLN A 259 -9.65 15.63 6.49
C GLN A 259 -10.14 14.19 6.28
N TYR A 260 -11.31 13.87 6.84
CA TYR A 260 -11.97 12.58 6.75
C TYR A 260 -13.37 12.76 6.18
N THR A 261 -13.74 11.92 5.22
CA THR A 261 -15.05 11.96 4.58
C THR A 261 -16.06 11.07 5.33
N ALA A 262 -17.34 11.13 4.96
CA ALA A 262 -18.33 10.18 5.47
C ALA A 262 -17.96 8.71 5.16
N ALA A 263 -17.26 8.46 4.05
CA ALA A 263 -16.71 7.14 3.73
C ALA A 263 -15.61 6.73 4.74
N SER A 264 -14.69 7.64 5.05
CA SER A 264 -13.66 7.43 6.06
C SER A 264 -14.25 7.12 7.44
N GLN A 265 -15.25 7.90 7.86
CA GLN A 265 -15.98 7.70 9.11
C GLN A 265 -16.66 6.33 9.17
N ARG A 266 -17.30 5.92 8.07
CA ARG A 266 -17.94 4.60 7.96
C ARG A 266 -16.92 3.48 8.10
N LEU A 267 -15.75 3.59 7.46
CA LEU A 267 -14.69 2.58 7.62
C LEU A 267 -14.17 2.55 9.06
N ALA A 268 -13.87 3.71 9.65
CA ALA A 268 -13.42 3.81 11.04
C ALA A 268 -14.43 3.19 12.03
N ALA A 269 -15.72 3.47 11.83
CA ALA A 269 -16.80 2.84 12.60
C ALA A 269 -16.82 1.32 12.44
N ARG A 270 -16.65 0.80 11.21
CA ARG A 270 -16.59 -0.64 10.93
C ARG A 270 -15.40 -1.33 11.61
N LEU A 271 -14.24 -0.66 11.66
CA LEU A 271 -13.06 -1.19 12.36
C LEU A 271 -13.35 -1.37 13.84
N LEU A 272 -14.01 -0.39 14.46
CA LEU A 272 -14.38 -0.49 15.87
C LEU A 272 -15.42 -1.57 16.11
N THR A 273 -16.37 -1.80 15.20
CA THR A 273 -17.40 -2.83 15.38
C THR A 273 -16.93 -4.27 15.16
N SER A 274 -15.68 -4.48 14.72
CA SER A 274 -15.08 -5.81 14.62
C SER A 274 -15.09 -6.53 15.98
N ARG A 275 -15.35 -7.85 15.97
CA ARG A 275 -15.32 -8.70 17.16
C ARG A 275 -13.86 -8.73 17.65
N ASP A 276 -13.65 -8.50 18.95
CA ASP A 276 -12.32 -8.52 19.59
C ASP A 276 -11.37 -7.35 19.28
N SER A 277 -11.92 -6.21 18.85
CA SER A 277 -11.12 -5.00 18.62
C SER A 277 -10.46 -4.47 19.90
N VAL A 278 -9.17 -4.77 20.11
CA VAL A 278 -8.30 -4.14 21.13
C VAL A 278 -8.32 -2.62 21.00
N LEU A 279 -8.43 -2.13 19.77
CA LEU A 279 -8.58 -0.73 19.43
C LEU A 279 -9.88 -0.13 19.97
N ARG A 280 -11.03 -0.85 19.89
CA ARG A 280 -12.29 -0.40 20.49
C ARG A 280 -12.14 -0.17 21.99
N GLY A 281 -11.56 -1.15 22.70
CA GLY A 281 -11.35 -1.04 24.14
C GLY A 281 -10.45 0.16 24.50
N ALA A 282 -9.40 0.41 23.71
CA ALA A 282 -8.51 1.56 23.94
C ALA A 282 -9.20 2.90 23.65
N VAL A 283 -9.87 3.03 22.51
CA VAL A 283 -10.60 4.24 22.13
C VAL A 283 -11.72 4.55 23.14
N GLN A 284 -12.45 3.54 23.62
CA GLN A 284 -13.46 3.71 24.68
C GLN A 284 -12.85 4.27 25.98
N ARG A 285 -11.71 3.71 26.43
CA ARG A 285 -11.01 4.20 27.62
C ARG A 285 -10.56 5.64 27.44
N GLU A 286 -10.09 5.99 26.26
CA GLU A 286 -9.62 7.34 25.94
C GLU A 286 -10.74 8.36 25.97
N VAL A 287 -11.90 8.04 25.37
CA VAL A 287 -13.10 8.90 25.43
C VAL A 287 -13.56 9.07 26.88
N LEU A 288 -13.64 7.99 27.65
CA LEU A 288 -14.03 8.07 29.07
C LEU A 288 -13.04 8.88 29.90
N SER A 289 -11.74 8.81 29.60
CA SER A 289 -10.71 9.63 30.23
C SER A 289 -10.93 11.11 29.97
N HIS A 290 -11.16 11.49 28.70
CA HIS A 290 -11.47 12.86 28.30
C HIS A 290 -12.74 13.38 28.96
N VAL A 291 -13.83 12.60 28.94
CA VAL A 291 -15.10 12.98 29.60
C VAL A 291 -14.89 13.18 31.11
N ARG A 292 -14.18 12.27 31.77
CA ARG A 292 -13.87 12.40 33.20
C ARG A 292 -13.08 13.67 33.48
N LYS A 293 -12.06 13.96 32.68
CA LYS A 293 -11.23 15.17 32.81
C LYS A 293 -12.07 16.43 32.60
N SER A 294 -12.90 16.48 31.58
CA SER A 294 -13.81 17.61 31.34
C SER A 294 -14.80 17.84 32.48
N LEU A 295 -15.33 16.77 33.08
CA LEU A 295 -16.19 16.87 34.26
C LEU A 295 -15.43 17.36 35.50
N GLN A 296 -14.18 16.95 35.68
CA GLN A 296 -13.32 17.43 36.77
C GLN A 296 -12.93 18.91 36.60
N ASP A 297 -12.59 19.32 35.38
CA ASP A 297 -12.29 20.72 35.05
C ASP A 297 -13.53 21.61 35.25
N ALA A 298 -14.73 21.11 34.91
CA ALA A 298 -15.99 21.81 35.16
C ALA A 298 -16.37 21.87 36.65
N ALA A 299 -15.90 20.91 37.46
CA ALA A 299 -16.14 20.83 38.90
C ALA A 299 -15.09 21.58 39.74
N ALA A 300 -13.99 22.06 39.13
CA ALA A 300 -12.97 22.83 39.83
C ALA A 300 -13.57 24.15 40.34
N PRO A 301 -13.53 24.43 41.66
CA PRO A 301 -14.08 25.66 42.19
C PRO A 301 -13.30 26.85 41.63
N ALA A 302 -14.00 27.82 41.04
CA ALA A 302 -13.46 29.14 40.77
C ALA A 302 -12.96 29.72 42.10
N ALA A 303 -11.66 29.58 42.36
CA ALA A 303 -11.04 30.11 43.57
C ALA A 303 -11.20 31.63 43.56
N ALA A 304 -12.12 32.11 44.38
CA ALA A 304 -12.26 33.51 44.71
C ALA A 304 -10.97 33.98 45.41
N GLY A 305 -10.20 34.82 44.71
CA GLY A 305 -9.07 35.58 45.23
C GLY A 305 -9.21 37.03 44.81
N SER A 306 -9.67 37.86 45.75
CA SER A 306 -9.94 39.29 45.69
C SER A 306 -8.84 40.16 45.07
N GLY A 307 -9.23 41.05 44.15
CA GLY A 307 -8.45 42.22 43.71
C GLY A 307 -9.26 43.11 42.75
N GLY A 308 -9.87 44.17 43.28
CA GLY A 308 -10.81 45.03 42.55
C GLY A 308 -10.19 45.83 41.40
N GLY A 309 -10.99 46.10 40.35
CA GLY A 309 -10.59 47.03 39.29
C GLY A 309 -11.41 46.97 37.99
N ARG A 310 -12.57 47.63 37.99
CA ARG A 310 -13.13 48.46 36.88
C ARG A 310 -13.37 47.84 35.49
N ALA A 311 -14.66 47.67 35.20
CA ALA A 311 -15.39 47.93 33.95
C ALA A 311 -14.73 47.62 32.57
N GLY A 312 -15.31 46.64 31.88
CA GLY A 312 -15.20 46.49 30.42
C GLY A 312 -16.27 45.53 29.89
N LYS A 313 -17.41 46.06 29.43
CA LYS A 313 -18.46 45.28 28.76
C LYS A 313 -17.88 44.66 27.48
N ARG A 314 -17.85 43.32 27.37
CA ARG A 314 -17.85 42.62 26.08
C ARG A 314 -18.88 41.49 26.11
N SER A 315 -19.85 41.65 25.22
CA SER A 315 -20.91 40.72 24.87
C SER A 315 -20.33 39.35 24.49
N MET A 316 -20.61 38.32 25.28
CA MET A 316 -20.56 36.92 24.84
C MET A 316 -21.90 36.60 24.18
N ALA A 317 -21.91 36.56 22.85
CA ALA A 317 -22.95 35.87 22.11
C ALA A 317 -22.65 34.36 22.22
N ALA A 318 -23.47 33.67 23.01
CA ALA A 318 -23.51 32.22 23.02
C ALA A 318 -24.02 31.74 21.66
N ALA A 319 -23.13 31.22 20.82
CA ALA A 319 -23.51 30.43 19.66
C ALA A 319 -23.97 29.05 20.18
N SER A 320 -25.25 28.95 20.49
CA SER A 320 -25.96 27.68 20.57
C SER A 320 -26.00 27.10 19.15
N ASN A 321 -25.06 26.21 18.83
CA ASN A 321 -25.18 25.41 17.61
C ASN A 321 -26.17 24.28 17.88
N ALA A 322 -27.37 24.47 17.34
CA ALA A 322 -28.39 23.46 17.21
C ALA A 322 -27.82 22.23 16.50
N ILE A 323 -28.04 21.06 17.11
CA ILE A 323 -27.84 19.75 16.50
C ILE A 323 -28.94 19.60 15.45
N PRO A 324 -28.64 19.44 14.15
CA PRO A 324 -29.66 19.04 13.20
C PRO A 324 -30.02 17.57 13.45
N GLU A 325 -31.27 17.33 13.89
CA GLU A 325 -31.90 16.01 13.91
C GLU A 325 -31.99 15.44 12.49
N GLY A 326 -31.43 14.25 12.29
CA GLY A 326 -31.48 13.47 11.05
C GLY A 326 -30.49 12.30 11.07
N ALA A 327 -30.85 11.22 11.77
CA ALA A 327 -30.01 10.06 12.13
C ALA A 327 -29.87 9.00 10.99
N PRO A 328 -29.04 7.92 11.13
CA PRO A 328 -28.25 7.52 12.30
C PRO A 328 -26.82 7.03 12.00
N CYS A 329 -25.84 7.54 12.73
CA CYS A 329 -24.81 6.72 13.36
C CYS A 329 -24.34 7.55 14.54
N ASP A 330 -24.98 7.31 15.68
CA ASP A 330 -24.51 7.88 16.92
C ASP A 330 -23.16 7.23 17.20
N THR A 331 -22.08 7.95 16.87
CA THR A 331 -20.69 7.53 17.10
C THR A 331 -20.49 7.12 18.55
N PHE A 332 -21.28 7.68 19.47
CA PHE A 332 -21.29 7.34 20.88
C PHE A 332 -21.99 5.99 21.15
N ALA A 333 -23.08 5.68 20.45
CA ALA A 333 -23.73 4.36 20.55
C ALA A 333 -22.81 3.24 20.04
N LEU A 334 -22.07 3.46 18.96
CA LEU A 334 -21.08 2.51 18.44
C LEU A 334 -19.94 2.22 19.43
N LEU A 335 -19.65 3.17 20.33
CA LEU A 335 -18.64 3.03 21.37
C LEU A 335 -19.20 2.49 22.69
N ILE A 336 -20.50 2.38 22.90
CA ILE A 336 -21.06 1.92 24.19
C ILE A 336 -21.73 0.54 24.07
N GLY A 337 -22.03 0.09 22.86
CA GLY A 337 -22.64 -1.22 22.59
C GLY A 337 -24.01 -1.09 21.97
#